data_AF-A0A7X7DR40-F1
#
_entry.id   AF-A0A7X7DR40-F1
#
_cell.length_a   1.000
_cell.length_b   1.000
_cell.length_c   1.000
_cell.angle_alpha   90.00
_cell.angle_beta   90.00
_cell.angle_gamma   90.00
#
_symmetry.space_group_name_H-M   'P 1'
#
loop_
_entity.id
_entity.type
_entity.pdbx_description
1 polymer ?
#
loop_
_entity_poly.entity_id
_entity_poly.type
_entity_poly.pdbx_seq_one_letter_code
_entity_poly.pdbx_strand_id
1 'polypeptide(L)'
;MVNLQALRIAIEKNIPMILAGFTLGQIPVNSIVYKNNYTFLEESRAKSLSVLRNFTGDWLDNYFSIPKELVSKVASWPDMVNLLCLEKITEEQIVEDISKFGWRPPENVDGCSSNCQLNTFNNYIHEQVFGYNPYELELSQIIRKGLLDRETAISKVETMLPDVYARIAGELKITQNELEQAKQIYKK
;
A
#
# COMPACT_ATOMS: atom_id res chain seq x y z
N MET A 1 -6.77 2.12 0.13
CA MET A 1 -7.78 2.59 -0.84
C MET A 1 -8.18 1.48 -1.82
N VAL A 2 -7.26 0.95 -2.65
CA VAL A 2 -7.57 -0.04 -3.70
C VAL A 2 -8.34 -1.27 -3.19
N ASN A 3 -7.83 -1.97 -2.18
CA ASN A 3 -8.50 -3.18 -1.66
C ASN A 3 -9.88 -2.90 -1.07
N LEU A 4 -10.09 -1.72 -0.49
CA LEU A 4 -11.40 -1.36 0.07
C LEU A 4 -12.41 -1.08 -1.05
N GLN A 5 -11.98 -0.43 -2.13
CA GLN A 5 -12.82 -0.21 -3.30
C GLN A 5 -13.15 -1.53 -4.00
N ALA A 6 -12.18 -2.44 -4.13
CA ALA A 6 -12.44 -3.79 -4.62
C ALA A 6 -13.46 -4.53 -3.74
N LEU A 7 -13.33 -4.44 -2.41
CA LEU A 7 -14.28 -5.02 -1.47
C LEU A 7 -15.68 -4.42 -1.62
N ARG A 8 -15.77 -3.09 -1.72
CA ARG A 8 -17.04 -2.38 -1.96
C ARG A 8 -17.71 -2.86 -3.24
N ILE A 9 -16.99 -2.87 -4.37
CA ILE A 9 -17.50 -3.32 -5.66
C ILE A 9 -17.95 -4.79 -5.57
N ALA A 10 -17.17 -5.64 -4.92
CA ALA A 10 -17.51 -7.05 -4.78
C ALA A 10 -18.83 -7.24 -4.01
N ILE A 11 -19.03 -6.47 -2.93
CA ILE A 11 -20.29 -6.50 -2.19
C ILE A 11 -21.45 -5.95 -3.03
N GLU A 12 -21.29 -4.78 -3.66
CA GLU A 12 -22.34 -4.15 -4.50
C GLU A 12 -22.79 -5.05 -5.65
N LYS A 13 -21.88 -5.88 -6.17
CA LYS A 13 -22.11 -6.76 -7.33
C LYS A 13 -22.30 -8.22 -6.96
N ASN A 14 -22.35 -8.56 -5.67
CA ASN A 14 -22.40 -9.96 -5.18
C ASN A 14 -21.29 -10.85 -5.78
N ILE A 15 -20.10 -10.30 -5.98
CA ILE A 15 -18.93 -11.05 -6.43
C ILE A 15 -18.38 -11.84 -5.22
N PRO A 16 -18.22 -13.17 -5.32
CA PRO A 16 -17.86 -14.01 -4.19
C PRO A 16 -16.37 -13.96 -3.83
N MET A 17 -15.52 -13.42 -4.71
CA MET A 17 -14.07 -13.51 -4.57
C MET A 17 -13.36 -12.31 -5.19
N ILE A 18 -12.27 -11.89 -4.56
CA ILE A 18 -11.36 -10.85 -5.02
C ILE A 18 -9.98 -11.49 -5.15
N LEU A 19 -9.42 -11.45 -6.36
CA LEU A 19 -8.04 -11.84 -6.58
C LEU A 19 -7.15 -10.63 -6.30
N ALA A 20 -6.32 -10.73 -5.27
CA ALA A 20 -5.38 -9.70 -4.88
C ALA A 20 -3.96 -10.10 -5.32
N GLY A 21 -3.21 -9.09 -5.78
CA GLY A 21 -1.86 -9.25 -6.31
C GLY A 21 -0.75 -9.17 -5.26
N PHE A 22 -1.01 -9.57 -4.02
CA PHE A 22 0.02 -9.54 -2.98
C PHE A 22 1.04 -10.67 -3.18
N THR A 23 2.32 -10.31 -3.12
CA THR A 23 3.44 -11.26 -3.15
C THR A 23 3.85 -11.67 -1.73
N LEU A 24 4.67 -12.72 -1.63
CA LEU A 24 5.25 -13.14 -0.35
C LEU A 24 6.04 -11.99 0.29
N GLY A 25 5.80 -11.71 1.57
CA GLY A 25 6.43 -10.60 2.28
C GLY A 25 5.46 -9.49 2.66
N GLN A 26 4.41 -9.29 1.84
CA GLN A 26 3.43 -8.21 2.00
C GLN A 26 2.30 -8.56 2.97
N ILE A 27 2.02 -9.85 3.13
CA ILE A 27 0.96 -10.36 3.99
C ILE A 27 1.46 -11.53 4.84
N PRO A 28 0.83 -11.80 6.00
CA PRO A 28 1.08 -13.02 6.76
C PRO A 28 0.87 -14.29 5.90
N VAL A 29 1.71 -15.31 6.11
CA VAL A 29 1.69 -16.56 5.31
C VAL A 29 0.35 -17.30 5.41
N ASN A 30 -0.36 -17.16 6.54
CA ASN A 30 -1.70 -17.73 6.74
C ASN A 30 -2.83 -16.93 6.08
N SER A 31 -2.52 -15.86 5.33
CA SER A 31 -3.49 -14.98 4.68
C SER A 31 -3.57 -15.17 3.15
N ILE A 32 -3.21 -16.36 2.63
CA ILE A 32 -3.37 -16.67 1.20
C ILE A 32 -4.84 -16.60 0.79
N VAL A 33 -5.73 -17.16 1.61
CA VAL A 33 -7.19 -17.00 1.49
C VAL A 33 -7.71 -16.48 2.82
N TYR A 34 -8.40 -15.35 2.82
CA TYR A 34 -8.97 -14.79 4.03
C TYR A 34 -10.24 -14.00 3.74
N LYS A 35 -11.08 -13.87 4.77
CA LYS A 35 -12.25 -12.98 4.74
C LYS A 35 -11.97 -11.76 5.60
N ASN A 36 -12.27 -10.58 5.06
CA ASN A 36 -12.24 -9.36 5.86
C ASN A 36 -13.45 -9.32 6.79
N ASN A 37 -13.22 -9.12 8.08
CA ASN A 37 -14.26 -8.63 8.97
C ASN A 37 -14.30 -7.11 8.83
N TYR A 38 -15.35 -6.59 8.19
CA TYR A 38 -15.46 -5.15 7.94
C TYR A 38 -15.53 -4.32 9.23
N THR A 39 -16.23 -4.79 10.26
CA THR A 39 -16.31 -4.10 11.54
C THR A 39 -14.92 -3.92 12.14
N PHE A 40 -14.12 -4.99 12.15
CA PHE A 40 -12.73 -4.92 12.60
C PHE A 40 -11.88 -3.97 11.73
N LEU A 41 -12.05 -4.02 10.40
CA LEU A 41 -11.31 -3.15 9.49
C LEU A 41 -11.64 -1.66 9.70
N GLU A 42 -12.89 -1.32 9.95
CA GLU A 42 -13.30 0.05 10.30
C GLU A 42 -12.72 0.49 11.65
N GLU A 43 -12.87 -0.34 12.69
CA GLU A 43 -12.37 -0.06 14.03
C GLU A 43 -10.85 0.17 14.03
N SER A 44 -10.09 -0.68 13.34
CA SER A 44 -8.63 -0.57 13.24
C SER A 44 -8.15 0.74 12.58
N ARG A 45 -8.99 1.36 11.74
CA ARG A 45 -8.66 2.59 10.99
C ARG A 45 -9.35 3.84 11.54
N ALA A 46 -10.25 3.70 12.50
CA ALA A 46 -11.11 4.79 12.99
C ALA A 46 -10.31 6.03 13.41
N LYS A 47 -9.19 5.83 14.13
CA LYS A 47 -8.30 6.93 14.55
C LYS A 47 -7.69 7.65 13.36
N SER A 48 -7.06 6.93 12.43
CA SER A 48 -6.43 7.52 11.25
C SER A 48 -7.45 8.23 10.35
N LEU A 49 -8.62 7.62 10.13
CA LEU A 49 -9.71 8.22 9.36
C LEU A 49 -10.30 9.45 10.05
N SER A 50 -10.37 9.48 11.39
CA SER A 50 -10.84 10.68 12.11
C SER A 50 -9.93 11.88 11.87
N VAL A 51 -8.60 11.67 11.86
CA VAL A 51 -7.63 12.72 11.55
C VAL A 51 -7.85 13.23 10.13
N LEU A 52 -7.93 12.33 9.15
CA LEU A 52 -8.17 12.71 7.75
C LEU A 52 -9.50 13.45 7.58
N ARG A 53 -10.58 12.95 8.20
CA ARG A 53 -11.92 13.56 8.12
C ARG A 53 -11.94 14.98 8.66
N ASN A 54 -11.13 15.31 9.67
CA ASN A 54 -11.01 16.69 10.17
C ASN A 54 -10.44 17.66 9.12
N PHE A 55 -9.58 17.18 8.21
CA PHE A 55 -8.98 18.02 7.17
C PHE A 55 -9.77 18.00 5.85
N THR A 56 -10.39 16.88 5.51
CA THR A 56 -11.07 16.70 4.22
C THR A 56 -12.59 16.88 4.32
N GLY A 57 -13.18 16.72 5.49
CA GLY A 57 -14.62 16.55 5.66
C GLY A 57 -15.10 15.17 5.20
N ASP A 58 -16.42 15.02 5.08
CA ASP A 58 -17.10 13.73 4.96
C ASP A 58 -16.94 13.06 3.59
N TRP A 59 -16.53 13.78 2.54
CA TRP A 59 -16.35 13.17 1.21
C TRP A 59 -15.29 12.06 1.19
N LEU A 60 -14.38 12.06 2.16
CA LEU A 60 -13.40 10.98 2.39
C LEU A 60 -14.06 9.60 2.45
N ASP A 61 -15.25 9.53 3.04
CA ASP A 61 -15.97 8.27 3.24
C ASP A 61 -16.39 7.62 1.92
N ASN A 62 -16.48 8.39 0.81
CA ASN A 62 -16.71 7.82 -0.52
C ASN A 62 -15.57 6.90 -0.98
N TYR A 63 -14.34 7.16 -0.50
CA TYR A 63 -13.13 6.47 -0.94
C TYR A 63 -12.56 5.51 0.11
N PHE A 64 -12.77 5.82 1.40
CA PHE A 64 -12.12 5.13 2.52
C PHE A 64 -13.06 4.37 3.44
N SER A 65 -14.36 4.35 3.14
CA SER A 65 -15.38 3.65 3.94
C SER A 65 -16.34 2.86 3.03
N ILE A 66 -17.04 1.87 3.59
CA ILE A 66 -18.15 1.18 2.91
C ILE A 66 -19.46 1.62 3.57
N PRO A 67 -20.49 2.02 2.80
CA PRO A 67 -21.77 2.43 3.38
C PRO A 67 -22.35 1.37 4.31
N LYS A 68 -22.81 1.77 5.51
CA LYS A 68 -23.35 0.84 6.52
C LYS A 68 -24.56 0.07 6.00
N GLU A 69 -25.34 0.69 5.13
CA GLU A 69 -26.52 0.11 4.47
C GLU A 69 -26.13 -1.02 3.51
N LEU A 70 -24.92 -0.98 2.95
CA LEU A 70 -24.39 -2.03 2.11
C LEU A 70 -23.89 -3.20 2.97
N VAL A 71 -23.15 -2.88 4.03
CA VAL A 71 -22.61 -3.85 5.01
C VAL A 71 -23.71 -4.67 5.66
N SER A 72 -24.83 -4.04 6.04
CA SER A 72 -25.96 -4.74 6.69
C SER A 72 -26.70 -5.72 5.78
N LYS A 73 -26.52 -5.61 4.45
CA LYS A 73 -27.13 -6.49 3.45
C LYS A 73 -26.22 -7.65 3.01
N VAL A 74 -24.98 -7.70 3.51
CA VAL A 74 -24.01 -8.73 3.12
C VAL A 74 -24.40 -10.08 3.72
N ALA A 75 -24.87 -10.99 2.88
CA ALA A 75 -25.15 -12.37 3.29
C ALA A 75 -23.87 -13.21 3.42
N SER A 76 -22.89 -12.99 2.53
CA SER A 76 -21.56 -13.61 2.58
C SER A 76 -20.50 -12.63 2.14
N TRP A 77 -19.42 -12.54 2.93
CA TRP A 77 -18.25 -11.73 2.59
C TRP A 77 -17.43 -12.41 1.48
N PRO A 78 -16.91 -11.63 0.51
CA PRO A 78 -16.06 -12.17 -0.52
C PRO A 78 -14.74 -12.69 0.05
N ASP A 79 -14.27 -13.79 -0.51
CA ASP A 79 -12.94 -14.32 -0.22
C ASP A 79 -11.87 -13.46 -0.90
N MET A 80 -10.88 -13.02 -0.14
CA MET A 80 -9.67 -12.40 -0.68
C MET A 80 -8.65 -13.51 -0.94
N VAL A 81 -8.16 -13.62 -2.17
CA VAL A 81 -7.23 -14.67 -2.58
C VAL A 81 -5.97 -14.06 -3.16
N ASN A 82 -4.83 -14.38 -2.54
CA ASN A 82 -3.50 -13.87 -2.87
C ASN A 82 -2.70 -14.93 -3.64
N LEU A 83 -2.99 -15.06 -4.93
CA LEU A 83 -2.41 -16.13 -5.75
C LEU A 83 -0.88 -16.02 -5.87
N LEU A 84 -0.35 -14.80 -5.93
CA LEU A 84 1.10 -14.57 -6.08
C LEU A 84 1.90 -15.00 -4.83
N CYS A 85 1.25 -15.26 -3.71
CA CYS A 85 1.91 -15.85 -2.54
C CYS A 85 2.22 -17.36 -2.70
N LEU A 86 1.56 -18.04 -3.65
CA LEU A 86 1.78 -19.47 -3.93
C LEU A 86 2.87 -19.69 -4.97
N GLU A 87 3.13 -18.68 -5.80
CA GLU A 87 4.07 -18.76 -6.90
C GLU A 87 5.48 -18.39 -6.45
N LYS A 88 6.48 -19.04 -7.04
CA LYS A 88 7.89 -18.65 -6.92
C LYS A 88 8.26 -17.70 -8.06
N ILE A 89 7.47 -16.64 -8.21
CA ILE A 89 7.66 -15.64 -9.25
C ILE A 89 8.47 -14.46 -8.69
N THR A 90 9.47 -14.00 -9.43
CA THR A 90 10.25 -12.81 -9.07
C THR A 90 9.66 -11.54 -9.68
N GLU A 91 10.03 -10.37 -9.15
CA GLU A 91 9.60 -9.08 -9.70
C GLU A 91 10.03 -8.94 -11.18
N GLU A 92 11.24 -9.41 -11.51
CA GLU A 92 11.78 -9.37 -12.87
C GLU A 92 10.93 -10.18 -13.84
N GLN A 93 10.47 -11.37 -13.42
CA GLN A 93 9.58 -12.21 -14.22
C GLN A 93 8.22 -11.54 -14.43
N ILE A 94 7.66 -10.93 -13.38
CA ILE A 94 6.40 -10.17 -13.48
C ILE A 94 6.55 -9.04 -14.49
N VAL A 95 7.62 -8.24 -14.37
CA VAL A 95 7.91 -7.11 -15.26
C VAL A 95 8.10 -7.57 -16.70
N GLU A 96 8.88 -8.63 -16.92
CA GLU A 96 9.11 -9.19 -18.25
C GLU A 96 7.78 -9.60 -18.91
N ASP A 97 6.89 -10.27 -18.16
CA ASP A 97 5.62 -10.74 -18.68
C ASP A 97 4.64 -9.61 -18.98
N ILE A 98 4.49 -8.64 -18.08
CA ILE A 98 3.56 -7.51 -18.30
C ILE A 98 4.07 -6.55 -19.38
N SER A 99 5.39 -6.42 -19.56
CA SER A 99 5.96 -5.59 -20.61
C SER A 99 5.63 -6.09 -22.02
N LYS A 100 5.35 -7.40 -22.19
CA LYS A 100 4.87 -7.98 -23.46
C LYS A 100 3.51 -7.40 -23.87
N PHE A 101 2.72 -6.89 -22.92
CA PHE A 101 1.44 -6.22 -23.15
C PHE A 101 1.55 -4.70 -23.31
N GLY A 102 2.78 -4.17 -23.41
CA GLY A 102 3.05 -2.73 -23.58
C GLY A 102 3.12 -1.94 -22.27
N TRP A 103 3.08 -2.61 -21.11
CA TRP A 103 3.33 -1.96 -19.83
C TRP A 103 4.78 -1.49 -19.74
N ARG A 104 4.97 -0.29 -19.20
CA ARG A 104 6.29 0.30 -18.94
C ARG A 104 6.35 0.80 -17.50
N PRO A 105 7.48 0.60 -16.81
CA PRO A 105 7.64 1.14 -15.47
C PRO A 105 7.63 2.67 -15.50
N PRO A 106 7.08 3.34 -14.48
CA PRO A 106 7.18 4.78 -14.35
C PRO A 106 8.65 5.20 -14.08
N GLU A 107 9.12 6.26 -14.74
CA GLU A 107 10.52 6.70 -14.67
C GLU A 107 10.84 7.54 -13.42
N ASN A 108 9.83 8.07 -12.74
CA ASN A 108 10.00 9.09 -11.70
C ASN A 108 9.54 8.62 -10.30
N VAL A 109 9.85 7.37 -9.97
CA VAL A 109 9.54 6.72 -8.68
C VAL A 109 10.78 6.03 -8.11
N ASP A 110 10.83 5.87 -6.78
CA ASP A 110 11.89 5.16 -6.07
C ASP A 110 11.90 3.65 -6.35
N GLY A 111 12.96 2.96 -5.92
CA GLY A 111 13.18 1.54 -6.22
C GLY A 111 12.12 0.58 -5.65
N CYS A 112 11.29 1.05 -4.72
CA CYS A 112 10.22 0.28 -4.08
C CYS A 112 8.80 0.66 -4.57
N SER A 113 8.65 1.71 -5.39
CA SER A 113 7.33 2.11 -5.92
C SER A 113 7.20 1.78 -7.40
N SER A 114 6.01 1.37 -7.81
CA SER A 114 5.71 1.02 -9.21
C SER A 114 4.50 1.78 -9.78
N ASN A 115 3.94 2.73 -9.03
CA ASN A 115 2.66 3.38 -9.37
C ASN A 115 2.71 4.91 -9.46
N CYS A 116 3.00 5.62 -8.37
CA CYS A 116 2.89 7.07 -8.29
C CYS A 116 3.99 7.67 -7.41
N GLN A 117 4.32 8.91 -7.74
CA GLN A 117 5.38 9.65 -7.05
C GLN A 117 5.00 10.01 -5.61
N LEU A 118 3.70 10.03 -5.28
CA LEU A 118 3.24 10.23 -3.92
C LEU A 118 3.64 9.06 -3.02
N ASN A 119 3.74 7.83 -3.55
CA ASN A 119 4.23 6.68 -2.78
C ASN A 119 5.73 6.86 -2.47
N THR A 120 6.51 7.26 -3.47
CA THR A 120 7.92 7.63 -3.31
C THR A 120 8.12 8.74 -2.27
N PHE A 121 7.32 9.81 -2.32
CA PHE A 121 7.35 10.85 -1.30
C PHE A 121 6.96 10.33 0.09
N ASN A 122 5.93 9.48 0.18
CA ASN A 122 5.50 8.88 1.45
C ASN A 122 6.59 7.99 2.07
N ASN A 123 7.31 7.21 1.25
CA ASN A 123 8.44 6.38 1.71
C ASN A 123 9.54 7.26 2.30
N TYR A 124 9.88 8.37 1.63
CA TYR A 124 10.83 9.35 2.14
C TYR A 124 10.37 9.94 3.48
N ILE A 125 9.12 10.40 3.59
CA ILE A 125 8.60 10.92 4.86
C ILE A 125 8.60 9.85 5.95
N HIS A 126 8.22 8.62 5.64
CA HIS A 126 8.25 7.51 6.57
C HIS A 126 9.66 7.29 7.12
N GLU A 127 10.68 7.26 6.24
CA GLU A 127 12.07 7.13 6.65
C GLU A 127 12.54 8.30 7.52
N GLN A 128 12.17 9.54 7.17
CA GLN A 128 12.51 10.71 8.00
C GLN A 128 11.85 10.65 9.39
N VAL A 129 10.64 10.10 9.49
CA VAL A 129 9.88 10.03 10.74
C VAL A 129 10.31 8.86 11.62
N PHE A 130 10.52 7.68 11.04
CA PHE A 130 10.71 6.43 11.77
C PHE A 130 12.15 5.88 11.70
N GLY A 131 12.99 6.42 10.81
CA GLY A 131 14.40 6.04 10.68
C GLY A 131 14.65 4.76 9.87
N TYR A 132 13.65 4.26 9.13
CA TYR A 132 13.77 3.09 8.26
C TYR A 132 12.79 3.17 7.09
N ASN A 133 13.13 2.51 5.97
CA ASN A 133 12.27 2.43 4.79
C ASN A 133 11.14 1.41 5.03
N PRO A 134 9.88 1.73 4.70
CA PRO A 134 8.73 0.86 5.00
C PRO A 134 8.81 -0.52 4.33
N TYR A 135 9.60 -0.69 3.26
CA TYR A 135 9.76 -1.96 2.53
C TYR A 135 10.85 -2.87 3.09
N GLU A 136 11.67 -2.43 4.05
CA GLU A 136 12.78 -3.24 4.57
C GLU A 136 12.32 -4.60 5.11
N LEU A 137 11.19 -4.64 5.82
CA LEU A 137 10.64 -5.89 6.34
C LEU A 137 10.23 -6.86 5.22
N GLU A 138 9.49 -6.36 4.22
CA GLU A 138 9.05 -7.13 3.06
C GLU A 138 10.25 -7.68 2.28
N LEU A 139 11.18 -6.80 1.90
CA LEU A 139 12.39 -7.16 1.15
C LEU A 139 13.23 -8.19 1.93
N SER A 140 13.34 -8.06 3.26
CA SER A 140 14.03 -9.05 4.07
C SER A 140 13.40 -10.45 3.99
N GLN A 141 12.07 -10.53 3.85
CA GLN A 141 11.37 -11.81 3.69
C GLN A 141 11.61 -12.40 2.30
N ILE A 142 11.56 -11.57 1.26
CA ILE A 142 11.82 -11.98 -0.14
C ILE A 142 13.26 -12.52 -0.28
N ILE A 143 14.25 -11.85 0.34
CA ILE A 143 15.65 -12.33 0.38
C ILE A 143 15.75 -13.69 1.06
N ARG A 144 15.13 -13.87 2.24
CA ARG A 144 15.14 -15.16 2.96
C ARG A 144 14.48 -16.30 2.16
N LYS A 145 13.64 -15.97 1.18
CA LYS A 145 13.02 -16.94 0.25
C LYS A 145 13.84 -17.18 -1.01
N GLY A 146 14.94 -16.46 -1.21
CA GLY A 146 15.80 -16.57 -2.39
C GLY A 146 15.16 -16.00 -3.66
N LEU A 147 14.21 -15.07 -3.52
CA LEU A 147 13.49 -14.44 -4.64
C LEU A 147 14.06 -13.06 -5.03
N LEU A 148 14.98 -12.53 -4.22
CA LEU A 148 15.68 -11.26 -4.44
C LEU A 148 17.04 -11.35 -3.76
N ASP A 149 18.09 -10.85 -4.40
CA ASP A 149 19.40 -10.75 -3.76
C ASP A 149 19.49 -9.53 -2.83
N ARG A 150 20.40 -9.61 -1.86
CA ARG A 150 20.56 -8.56 -0.84
C ARG A 150 21.02 -7.23 -1.43
N GLU A 151 21.87 -7.26 -2.45
CA GLU A 151 22.48 -6.06 -3.03
C GLU A 151 21.41 -5.25 -3.77
N THR A 152 20.58 -5.91 -4.56
CA THR A 152 19.42 -5.32 -5.24
C THR A 152 18.42 -4.75 -4.24
N ALA A 153 18.12 -5.46 -3.15
CA ALA A 153 17.22 -4.96 -2.12
C ALA A 153 17.75 -3.68 -1.43
N ILE A 154 19.04 -3.61 -1.15
CA ILE A 154 19.69 -2.41 -0.60
C ILE A 154 19.63 -1.28 -1.60
N SER A 155 19.99 -1.54 -2.87
CA SER A 155 19.89 -0.55 -3.92
C SER A 155 18.47 0.03 -4.04
N LYS A 156 17.43 -0.81 -3.92
CA LYS A 156 16.03 -0.36 -3.94
C LYS A 156 15.70 0.58 -2.78
N VAL A 157 16.11 0.22 -1.57
CA VAL A 157 15.87 1.02 -0.34
C VAL A 157 16.64 2.34 -0.37
N GLU A 158 17.88 2.33 -0.85
CA GLU A 158 18.75 3.52 -0.90
C GLU A 158 18.48 4.43 -2.11
N THR A 159 17.64 3.99 -3.06
CA THR A 159 17.29 4.82 -4.23
C THR A 159 16.48 6.03 -3.79
N MET A 160 17.14 7.18 -3.79
CA MET A 160 16.56 8.48 -3.44
C MET A 160 16.31 9.32 -4.69
N LEU A 161 15.18 10.01 -4.73
CA LEU A 161 14.84 10.97 -5.79
C LEU A 161 14.62 12.39 -5.20
N PRO A 162 15.69 13.11 -4.80
CA PRO A 162 15.59 14.40 -4.13
C PRO A 162 14.74 15.43 -4.88
N ASP A 163 14.87 15.48 -6.22
CA ASP A 163 14.11 16.40 -7.05
C ASP A 163 12.60 16.11 -7.03
N VAL A 164 12.22 14.82 -7.02
CA VAL A 164 10.83 14.39 -6.89
C VAL A 164 10.29 14.78 -5.52
N TYR A 165 11.08 14.59 -4.46
CA TYR A 165 10.70 14.95 -3.09
C TYR A 165 10.48 16.46 -2.94
N ALA A 166 11.43 17.27 -3.40
CA ALA A 166 11.36 18.73 -3.30
C ALA A 166 10.16 19.28 -4.09
N ARG A 167 9.92 18.74 -5.29
CA ARG A 167 8.78 19.15 -6.11
C ARG A 167 7.45 18.81 -5.44
N ILE A 168 7.26 17.58 -4.96
CA ILE A 168 6.02 17.17 -4.31
C ILE A 168 5.79 17.94 -3.01
N ALA A 169 6.83 18.15 -2.21
CA ALA A 169 6.73 19.00 -1.02
C ALA A 169 6.28 20.42 -1.37
N GLY A 170 6.82 21.01 -2.43
CA GLY A 170 6.41 22.33 -2.94
C GLY A 170 4.96 22.36 -3.43
N GLU A 171 4.53 21.37 -4.21
CA GLU A 171 3.15 21.23 -4.72
C GLU A 171 2.13 21.07 -3.58
N LEU A 172 2.48 20.27 -2.56
CA LEU A 172 1.66 20.04 -1.38
C LEU A 172 1.80 21.14 -0.33
N LYS A 173 2.68 22.13 -0.55
CA LYS A 173 3.00 23.22 0.37
C LYS A 173 3.46 22.74 1.76
N ILE A 174 4.15 21.59 1.80
CA ILE A 174 4.68 21.01 3.03
C ILE A 174 6.02 21.66 3.34
N THR A 175 6.13 22.19 4.55
CA THR A 175 7.34 22.83 5.07
C THR A 175 8.18 21.85 5.90
N GLN A 176 9.48 22.14 6.05
CA GLN A 176 10.35 21.35 6.92
C GLN A 176 9.85 21.32 8.38
N ASN A 177 9.25 22.43 8.85
CA ASN A 177 8.68 22.50 10.19
C ASN A 177 7.51 21.52 10.38
N GLU A 178 6.63 21.38 9.38
CA GLU A 178 5.54 20.40 9.42
C GLU A 178 6.07 18.96 9.40
N LEU A 179 7.17 18.70 8.70
CA LEU A 179 7.84 17.39 8.75
C LEU A 179 8.39 17.09 10.14
N GLU A 180 9.03 18.05 10.79
CA GLU A 180 9.51 17.88 12.16
C GLU A 180 8.36 17.70 13.17
N GLN A 181 7.25 18.41 12.98
CA GLN A 181 6.03 18.22 13.78
C GLN A 181 5.45 16.81 13.60
N ALA A 182 5.46 16.27 12.38
CA ALA A 182 5.01 14.91 12.12
C ALA A 182 5.79 13.88 12.95
N LYS A 183 7.11 14.06 13.13
CA LYS A 183 7.92 13.20 14.01
C LYS A 183 7.41 13.20 15.45
N GLN A 184 6.91 14.34 15.94
CA GLN A 184 6.41 14.48 17.31
C GLN A 184 5.08 13.75 17.52
N ILE A 185 4.25 13.58 16.48
CA ILE A 185 2.98 12.84 16.58
C ILE A 185 3.22 11.38 17.02
N TYR A 186 4.34 10.80 16.57
CA TYR A 186 4.68 9.39 16.79
C TYR A 186 5.69 9.17 17.91
N LYS A 187 6.31 10.23 18.45
CA LYS A 187 7.11 10.18 19.70
C LYS A 187 6.17 10.17 20.91
N LYS A 188 5.65 8.99 21.26
CA LYS A 188 5.00 8.73 22.55
C LYS A 188 5.72 7.63 23.29
#